data_AF-A0A2V7TH92-F1
#
_entry.id   AF-A0A2V7TH92-F1
#
_cell.length_a   1.000
_cell.length_b   1.000
_cell.length_c   1.000
_cell.angle_alpha   90.00
_cell.angle_beta   90.00
_cell.angle_gamma   90.00
#
_symmetry.space_group_name_H-M   'P 1'
#
loop_
_entity.id
_entity.type
_entity.pdbx_description
1 polymer ?
#
loop_
_entity_poly.entity_id
_entity_poly.type
_entity_poly.pdbx_seq_one_letter_code
_entity_poly.pdbx_strand_id
1 'polypeptide(L)'
;MLSLLTAQPPNRLTAQDTIPPGYGTLRRDDIVVPLSTGTIGIQLLPLEEQMIRLLAPDTYRSLHQLLSSRAAEIAEAAQRGGTEHPTLVMVTFLGIVPEARFNPEEVNITSRGRLFRPIGIVPLSPTWSSFQLNARQQAAAIYLFEPGISVREELTVSYQGLSSDAWSRSIRLLDQERARVKARAQLEAKRDSGAR
;
A
#
# COMPACT_ATOMS: atom_id res chain seq x y z
N MET A 1 -0.93 1.17 -48.93
CA MET A 1 -2.11 0.71 -48.17
C MET A 1 -1.60 0.31 -46.79
N LEU A 2 -1.75 1.19 -45.80
CA LEU A 2 -1.06 1.12 -44.51
C LEU A 2 -1.92 0.31 -43.51
N SER A 3 -1.47 -0.90 -43.17
CA SER A 3 -2.12 -1.73 -42.15
C SER A 3 -1.69 -1.25 -40.75
N LEU A 4 -2.65 -0.68 -40.01
CA LEU A 4 -2.50 -0.35 -38.60
C LEU A 4 -2.52 -1.66 -37.78
N LEU A 5 -1.37 -2.07 -37.24
CA LEU A 5 -1.34 -2.99 -36.09
C LEU A 5 -1.89 -2.24 -34.89
N THR A 6 -3.11 -2.58 -34.46
CA THR A 6 -3.63 -2.17 -33.17
C THR A 6 -2.88 -2.94 -32.08
N ALA A 7 -2.01 -2.25 -31.36
CA ALA A 7 -1.44 -2.75 -30.11
C ALA A 7 -2.60 -2.99 -29.12
N GLN A 8 -2.86 -4.26 -28.82
CA GLN A 8 -3.86 -4.66 -27.85
C GLN A 8 -3.33 -4.33 -26.45
N PRO A 9 -4.03 -3.52 -25.63
CA PRO A 9 -3.52 -3.17 -24.30
C PRO A 9 -3.45 -4.43 -23.43
N PRO A 10 -2.37 -4.64 -22.66
CA PRO A 10 -2.26 -5.77 -21.75
C PRO A 10 -3.10 -5.47 -20.51
N ASN A 11 -4.43 -5.62 -20.57
CA ASN A 11 -5.23 -5.47 -19.36
C ASN A 11 -6.52 -6.30 -19.26
N ARG A 12 -6.73 -7.31 -20.12
CA ARG A 12 -7.91 -8.20 -19.97
C ARG A 12 -7.82 -9.17 -18.80
N LEU A 13 -6.64 -9.36 -18.20
CA LEU A 13 -6.45 -10.26 -17.06
C LEU A 13 -6.79 -9.63 -15.69
N THR A 14 -6.91 -8.30 -15.59
CA THR A 14 -7.25 -7.61 -14.33
C THR A 14 -8.76 -7.57 -14.06
N ALA A 15 -9.59 -7.56 -15.11
CA ALA A 15 -11.05 -7.47 -14.97
C ALA A 15 -11.67 -8.69 -14.27
N GLN A 16 -11.06 -9.88 -14.37
CA GLN A 16 -11.57 -11.13 -13.77
C GLN A 16 -11.18 -11.33 -12.30
N ASP A 17 -10.30 -10.49 -11.75
CA ASP A 17 -9.85 -10.58 -10.35
C ASP A 17 -10.37 -9.40 -9.49
N THR A 18 -11.37 -8.69 -10.00
CA THR A 18 -11.92 -7.49 -9.35
C THR A 18 -12.73 -7.88 -8.12
N ILE A 19 -12.07 -7.85 -6.97
CA ILE A 19 -12.72 -7.89 -5.67
C ILE A 19 -13.63 -6.65 -5.55
N PRO A 20 -14.95 -6.80 -5.35
CA PRO A 20 -15.80 -5.65 -5.11
C PRO A 20 -15.44 -5.02 -3.76
N PRO A 21 -15.49 -3.68 -3.65
CA PRO A 21 -15.24 -3.02 -2.37
C PRO A 21 -16.41 -3.26 -1.41
N GLY A 22 -16.19 -3.09 -0.11
CA GLY A 22 -17.26 -3.15 0.89
C GLY A 22 -17.55 -4.53 1.49
N TYR A 23 -16.86 -5.57 1.06
CA TYR A 23 -17.03 -6.94 1.56
C TYR A 23 -15.89 -7.43 2.47
N GLY A 24 -14.79 -6.69 2.52
CA GLY A 24 -13.61 -7.02 3.31
C GLY A 24 -13.84 -6.89 4.80
N THR A 25 -13.06 -7.64 5.57
CA THR A 25 -13.14 -7.65 7.05
C THR A 25 -11.78 -7.55 7.73
N LEU A 26 -10.68 -7.50 6.95
CA LEU A 26 -9.35 -7.35 7.52
C LEU A 26 -9.19 -5.98 8.18
N ARG A 27 -8.45 -5.97 9.30
CA ARG A 27 -8.02 -4.75 9.96
C ARG A 27 -6.74 -4.24 9.31
N ARG A 28 -6.49 -2.95 9.45
CA ARG A 28 -5.21 -2.35 9.00
C ARG A 28 -4.01 -3.12 9.56
N ASP A 29 -4.03 -3.43 10.86
CA ASP A 29 -2.91 -4.10 11.54
C ASP A 29 -2.65 -5.53 11.04
N ASP A 30 -3.62 -6.16 10.35
CA ASP A 30 -3.42 -7.49 9.73
C ASP A 30 -2.46 -7.43 8.53
N ILE A 31 -2.27 -6.24 7.96
CA ILE A 31 -1.48 -6.01 6.73
C ILE A 31 -0.47 -4.86 6.88
N VAL A 32 -0.08 -4.55 8.11
CA VAL A 32 1.04 -3.63 8.38
C VAL A 32 2.32 -4.43 8.57
N VAL A 33 3.41 -3.95 7.99
CA VAL A 33 4.77 -4.41 8.28
C VAL A 33 5.40 -3.49 9.33
N PRO A 34 5.56 -3.94 10.58
CA PRO A 34 6.26 -3.17 11.60
C PRO A 34 7.77 -3.34 11.49
N LEU A 35 8.49 -2.28 11.84
CA LEU A 35 9.94 -2.24 12.04
C LEU A 35 10.24 -1.24 13.18
N SER A 36 11.34 -1.42 13.92
CA SER A 36 11.71 -0.50 14.99
C SER A 36 13.22 -0.42 15.13
N THR A 37 13.74 0.77 15.36
CA THR A 37 15.17 1.02 15.65
C THR A 37 15.46 1.15 17.16
N GLY A 38 14.42 1.04 18.00
CA GLY A 38 14.48 1.37 19.42
C GLY A 38 14.24 2.85 19.74
N THR A 39 14.52 3.76 18.81
CA THR A 39 14.23 5.21 18.94
C THR A 39 13.00 5.64 18.14
N ILE A 40 12.75 4.99 17.02
CA ILE A 40 11.55 5.16 16.19
C ILE A 40 10.90 3.81 15.89
N GLY A 41 9.57 3.80 15.90
CA GLY A 41 8.75 2.75 15.30
C GLY A 41 8.38 3.14 13.87
N ILE A 42 8.33 2.16 12.98
CA ILE A 42 8.01 2.33 11.57
C ILE A 42 6.91 1.33 11.23
N GLN A 43 5.86 1.81 10.59
CA GLN A 43 4.77 0.99 10.07
C GLN A 43 4.65 1.23 8.57
N LEU A 44 4.65 0.14 7.81
CA LEU A 44 4.48 0.17 6.37
C LEU A 44 3.17 -0.52 5.99
N LEU A 45 2.31 0.18 5.25
CA LEU A 45 1.02 -0.31 4.77
C LEU A 45 0.98 -0.17 3.24
N PRO A 46 1.05 -1.26 2.46
CA PRO A 46 0.91 -1.13 1.02
C PRO A 46 -0.52 -0.70 0.65
N LEU A 47 -0.66 0.16 -0.36
CA LEU A 47 -1.92 0.84 -0.72
C LEU A 47 -2.50 0.35 -2.05
N GLU A 48 -2.11 -0.83 -2.52
CA GLU A 48 -2.65 -1.39 -3.76
C GLU A 48 -4.17 -1.61 -3.63
N GLU A 49 -4.91 -1.14 -4.64
CA GLU A 49 -6.39 -1.15 -4.67
C GLU A 49 -6.97 -2.54 -4.39
N GLN A 50 -6.40 -3.57 -5.00
CA GLN A 50 -6.83 -4.96 -4.83
C GLN A 50 -6.63 -5.51 -3.40
N MET A 51 -5.85 -4.81 -2.58
CA MET A 51 -5.53 -5.18 -1.21
C MET A 51 -6.35 -4.37 -0.22
N ILE A 52 -6.43 -3.05 -0.40
CA ILE A 52 -7.23 -2.21 0.50
C ILE A 52 -8.72 -2.55 0.42
N ARG A 53 -9.21 -3.14 -0.68
CA ARG A 53 -10.58 -3.69 -0.81
C ARG A 53 -10.88 -4.87 0.10
N LEU A 54 -9.86 -5.56 0.60
CA LEU A 54 -10.00 -6.67 1.54
C LEU A 54 -10.09 -6.19 3.00
N LEU A 55 -9.82 -4.91 3.25
CA LEU A 55 -10.01 -4.29 4.55
C LEU A 55 -11.49 -4.07 4.85
N ALA A 56 -11.79 -3.86 6.14
CA ALA A 56 -13.09 -3.41 6.59
C ALA A 56 -13.58 -2.18 5.79
N PRO A 57 -14.88 -2.07 5.45
CA PRO A 57 -15.38 -1.11 4.47
C PRO A 57 -15.05 0.36 4.78
N ASP A 58 -15.09 0.70 6.06
CA ASP A 58 -14.79 1.99 6.64
C ASP A 58 -13.30 2.31 6.58
N THR A 59 -12.43 1.32 6.80
CA THR A 59 -10.97 1.47 6.59
C THR A 59 -10.65 1.66 5.10
N TYR A 60 -11.25 0.84 4.22
CA TYR A 60 -11.13 0.99 2.77
C TYR A 60 -11.56 2.39 2.32
N ARG A 61 -12.74 2.85 2.74
CA ARG A 61 -13.28 4.16 2.37
C ARG A 61 -12.34 5.29 2.79
N SER A 62 -11.82 5.24 4.02
CA SER A 62 -10.87 6.23 4.53
C SER A 62 -9.58 6.28 3.73
N LEU A 63 -8.96 5.13 3.44
CA LEU A 63 -7.73 5.06 2.64
C LEU A 63 -7.97 5.49 1.18
N HIS A 64 -9.07 5.07 0.58
CA HIS A 64 -9.42 5.45 -0.79
C HIS A 64 -9.69 6.96 -0.89
N GLN A 65 -10.35 7.56 0.10
CA GLN A 65 -10.56 9.02 0.17
C GLN A 65 -9.23 9.76 0.35
N LEU A 66 -8.34 9.26 1.22
CA LEU A 66 -6.99 9.81 1.37
C LEU A 66 -6.24 9.83 0.04
N LEU A 67 -6.17 8.70 -0.66
CA LEU A 67 -5.52 8.59 -1.98
C LEU A 67 -6.14 9.55 -2.99
N SER A 68 -7.48 9.63 -3.02
CA SER A 68 -8.21 10.54 -3.91
C SER A 68 -7.88 12.00 -3.62
N SER A 69 -7.84 12.40 -2.35
CA SER A 69 -7.52 13.77 -1.95
C SER A 69 -6.08 14.19 -2.23
N ARG A 70 -5.17 13.21 -2.33
CA ARG A 70 -3.74 13.42 -2.62
C ARG A 70 -3.36 13.10 -4.06
N ALA A 71 -4.34 12.84 -4.93
CA ALA A 71 -4.08 12.34 -6.29
C ALA A 71 -3.17 13.26 -7.12
N ALA A 72 -3.34 14.58 -7.01
CA ALA A 72 -2.51 15.54 -7.73
C ALA A 72 -1.04 15.51 -7.25
N GLU A 73 -0.83 15.53 -5.93
CA GLU A 73 0.51 15.47 -5.32
C GLU A 73 1.22 14.15 -5.65
N ILE A 74 0.46 13.03 -5.63
CA ILE A 74 0.96 11.71 -6.03
C ILE A 74 1.35 11.70 -7.51
N ALA A 75 0.50 12.21 -8.40
CA ALA A 75 0.79 12.26 -9.83
C ALA A 75 2.04 13.11 -10.13
N GLU A 76 2.18 14.26 -9.46
CA GLU A 76 3.34 15.14 -9.60
C GLU A 76 4.63 14.46 -9.09
N ALA A 77 4.56 13.78 -7.95
CA ALA A 77 5.69 13.01 -7.43
C ALA A 77 6.06 11.83 -8.34
N ALA A 78 5.07 11.15 -8.91
CA ALA A 78 5.26 10.04 -9.84
C ALA A 78 5.95 10.52 -11.13
N GLN A 79 5.51 11.65 -11.67
CA GLN A 79 6.12 12.27 -12.85
C GLN A 79 7.59 12.62 -12.61
N ARG A 80 7.91 13.23 -11.47
CA ARG A 80 9.31 13.49 -11.07
C ARG A 80 10.13 12.22 -10.92
N GLY A 81 9.51 11.16 -10.39
CA GLY A 81 10.11 9.83 -10.24
C GLY A 81 10.17 9.02 -11.54
N GLY A 82 9.71 9.57 -12.67
CA GLY A 82 9.80 8.92 -13.99
C GLY A 82 8.83 7.74 -14.20
N THR A 83 7.72 7.68 -13.48
CA THR A 83 6.70 6.62 -13.65
C THR A 83 5.28 7.18 -13.65
N GLU A 84 4.40 6.60 -14.45
CA GLU A 84 2.96 6.90 -14.43
C GLU A 84 2.18 6.01 -13.44
N HIS A 85 2.78 4.89 -13.04
CA HIS A 85 2.12 3.85 -12.24
C HIS A 85 3.03 3.42 -11.08
N PRO A 86 3.27 4.30 -10.09
CA PRO A 86 4.07 3.95 -8.93
C PRO A 86 3.36 2.92 -8.05
N THR A 87 4.13 2.07 -7.38
CA THR A 87 3.60 1.32 -6.24
C THR A 87 3.50 2.26 -5.04
N LEU A 88 2.29 2.39 -4.48
CA LEU A 88 2.02 3.26 -3.35
C LEU A 88 2.07 2.51 -2.03
N VAL A 89 2.72 3.12 -1.05
CA VAL A 89 2.85 2.57 0.30
C VAL A 89 2.72 3.69 1.31
N MET A 90 1.86 3.55 2.31
CA MET A 90 1.84 4.49 3.42
C MET A 90 2.88 4.09 4.45
N VAL A 91 3.73 5.02 4.83
CA VAL A 91 4.73 4.84 5.88
C VAL A 91 4.38 5.77 7.04
N THR A 92 4.38 5.23 8.26
CA THR A 92 4.19 5.99 9.49
C THR A 92 5.39 5.78 10.41
N PHE A 93 6.07 6.87 10.73
CA PHE A 93 7.09 6.94 11.77
C PHE A 93 6.44 7.34 13.10
N LEU A 94 6.88 6.74 14.19
CA LEU A 94 6.44 7.01 15.56
C LEU A 94 7.67 7.23 16.44
N GLY A 95 7.77 8.38 17.10
CA GLY A 95 8.82 8.62 18.10
C GLY A 95 8.62 7.74 19.33
N ILE A 96 9.61 6.92 19.68
CA ILE A 96 9.63 6.12 20.91
C ILE A 96 10.24 6.95 22.05
N VAL A 97 11.30 7.70 21.73
CA VAL A 97 12.00 8.61 22.63
C VAL A 97 11.81 10.07 22.20
N PRO A 98 12.05 11.06 23.08
CA PRO A 98 12.12 12.47 22.69
C PRO A 98 13.20 12.71 21.63
N GLU A 99 12.97 13.68 20.75
CA GLU A 99 13.91 14.10 19.71
C GLU A 99 14.40 12.96 18.78
N ALA A 100 13.60 11.92 18.62
CA ALA A 100 13.89 10.79 17.76
C ALA A 100 13.96 11.25 16.29
N ARG A 101 15.11 11.04 15.65
CA ARG A 101 15.32 11.41 14.24
C ARG A 101 14.91 10.26 13.33
N PHE A 102 14.32 10.60 12.19
CA PHE A 102 14.04 9.64 11.12
C PHE A 102 14.56 10.17 9.79
N ASN A 103 15.00 9.27 8.91
CA ASN A 103 15.42 9.59 7.55
C ASN A 103 14.40 9.01 6.56
N PRO A 104 13.58 9.83 5.91
CA PRO A 104 12.57 9.35 4.98
C PRO A 104 13.10 8.42 3.88
N GLU A 105 14.31 8.68 3.38
CA GLU A 105 14.88 8.02 2.19
C GLU A 105 15.44 6.62 2.49
N GLU A 106 15.53 6.24 3.76
CA GLU A 106 16.12 4.96 4.17
C GLU A 106 15.12 3.82 4.27
N VAL A 107 13.83 4.07 3.99
CA VAL A 107 12.81 3.01 3.89
C VAL A 107 12.90 2.34 2.54
N ASN A 108 13.34 1.09 2.52
CA ASN A 108 13.48 0.31 1.29
C ASN A 108 12.65 -0.97 1.35
N ILE A 109 12.21 -1.42 0.18
CA ILE A 109 11.47 -2.68 0.02
C ILE A 109 12.30 -3.62 -0.84
N THR A 110 12.51 -4.85 -0.39
CA THR A 110 13.04 -5.91 -1.24
C THR A 110 11.88 -6.84 -1.61
N SER A 111 11.71 -7.10 -2.90
CA SER A 111 10.71 -8.04 -3.43
C SER A 111 11.35 -8.84 -4.56
N ARG A 112 11.19 -10.17 -4.56
CA ARG A 112 11.80 -11.07 -5.56
C ARG A 112 13.32 -10.87 -5.76
N GLY A 113 14.04 -10.58 -4.67
CA GLY A 113 15.48 -10.32 -4.70
C GLY A 113 15.89 -8.96 -5.30
N ARG A 114 14.94 -8.12 -5.71
CA ARG A 114 15.20 -6.76 -6.19
C ARG A 114 14.94 -5.75 -5.06
N LEU A 115 15.90 -4.85 -4.86
CA LEU A 115 15.77 -3.72 -3.95
C LEU A 115 15.06 -2.55 -4.65
N PHE A 116 14.04 -2.02 -4.00
CA PHE A 116 13.28 -0.85 -4.41
C PHE A 116 13.51 0.28 -3.40
N ARG A 117 13.95 1.42 -3.93
CA ARG A 117 14.09 2.67 -3.18
C ARG A 117 12.89 3.58 -3.47
N PRO A 118 12.54 4.50 -2.56
CA PRO A 118 11.52 5.50 -2.84
C PRO A 118 11.95 6.36 -4.05
N ILE A 119 11.01 6.64 -4.94
CA ILE A 119 11.18 7.57 -6.07
C ILE A 119 10.42 8.89 -5.86
N GLY A 120 9.62 8.94 -4.80
CA GLY A 120 8.85 10.11 -4.39
C GLY A 120 8.20 9.89 -3.04
N ILE A 121 8.01 10.99 -2.30
CA ILE A 121 7.39 10.99 -0.98
C ILE A 121 6.38 12.14 -0.94
N VAL A 122 5.14 11.83 -0.58
CA VAL A 122 4.05 12.79 -0.40
C VAL A 122 3.72 12.87 1.10
N PRO A 123 4.18 13.91 1.81
CA PRO A 123 3.93 14.07 3.24
C PRO A 123 2.43 14.18 3.57
N LEU A 124 1.98 13.48 4.61
CA LEU A 124 0.59 13.54 5.09
C LEU A 124 0.43 14.34 6.38
N SER A 125 1.52 14.53 7.14
CA SER A 125 1.51 15.21 8.43
C SER A 125 2.40 16.46 8.43
N PRO A 126 2.03 17.53 9.16
CA PRO A 126 2.86 18.73 9.30
C PRO A 126 4.24 18.46 9.93
N THR A 127 4.32 17.42 10.76
CA THR A 127 5.52 16.96 11.47
C THR A 127 6.55 16.31 10.58
N TRP A 128 6.26 16.11 9.29
CA TRP A 128 7.15 15.42 8.37
C TRP A 128 8.44 16.19 8.09
N SER A 129 8.34 17.52 7.97
CA SER A 129 9.45 18.37 7.53
C SER A 129 10.56 18.57 8.56
N SER A 130 10.32 18.26 9.84
CA SER A 130 11.34 18.39 10.88
C SER A 130 12.34 17.24 10.91
N PHE A 131 12.00 16.09 10.31
CA PHE A 131 12.77 14.83 10.41
C PHE A 131 13.09 14.41 11.85
N GLN A 132 12.29 14.90 12.80
CA GLN A 132 12.48 14.72 14.23
C GLN A 132 11.10 14.65 14.89
N LEU A 133 10.95 13.66 15.78
CA LEU A 133 9.73 13.32 16.48
C LEU A 133 9.97 13.35 17.98
N ASN A 134 9.04 13.94 18.73
CA ASN A 134 8.95 13.71 20.16
C ASN A 134 8.35 12.33 20.47
N ALA A 135 8.46 11.89 21.72
CA ALA A 135 7.85 10.64 22.15
C ALA A 135 6.34 10.65 21.86
N ARG A 136 5.86 9.55 21.27
CA ARG A 136 4.47 9.32 20.80
C ARG A 136 4.01 10.23 19.66
N GLN A 137 4.86 11.10 19.14
CA GLN A 137 4.56 11.90 17.96
C GLN A 137 4.70 11.04 16.71
N GLN A 138 3.81 11.26 15.73
CA GLN A 138 3.85 10.56 14.46
C GLN A 138 4.18 11.50 13.31
N ALA A 139 4.84 10.95 12.29
CA ALA A 139 4.93 11.54 10.97
C ALA A 139 4.54 10.47 9.93
N ALA A 140 3.67 10.82 8.99
CA ALA A 140 3.20 9.90 7.96
C ALA A 140 3.36 10.49 6.56
N ALA A 141 3.62 9.64 5.58
CA ALA A 141 3.68 9.99 4.17
C ALA A 141 3.24 8.83 3.27
N ILE A 142 2.86 9.14 2.04
CA ILE A 142 2.70 8.16 0.96
C ILE A 142 4.02 8.10 0.20
N TYR A 143 4.63 6.94 0.21
CA TYR A 143 5.83 6.62 -0.54
C TYR A 143 5.44 6.06 -1.90
N LEU A 144 6.17 6.52 -2.90
CA LEU A 144 6.10 6.04 -4.26
C LEU A 144 7.35 5.21 -4.51
N PHE A 145 7.15 4.00 -5.04
CA PHE A 145 8.21 3.14 -5.54
C PHE A 145 8.00 2.89 -7.03
N GLU A 146 9.07 2.51 -7.73
CA GLU A 146 8.95 1.96 -9.08
C GLU A 146 8.00 0.76 -9.10
N PRO A 147 7.30 0.52 -10.23
CA PRO A 147 6.48 -0.68 -10.39
C PRO A 147 7.33 -1.96 -10.31
N GLY A 148 6.69 -3.06 -9.89
CA GLY A 148 7.29 -4.39 -9.83
C GLY A 148 7.42 -4.97 -8.42
N ILE A 149 7.08 -4.20 -7.38
CA ILE A 149 6.91 -4.75 -6.03
C ILE A 149 5.67 -5.66 -6.04
N SER A 150 5.86 -6.93 -5.67
CA SER A 150 4.76 -7.87 -5.57
C SER A 150 4.29 -8.00 -4.11
N VAL A 151 3.15 -7.38 -3.79
CA VAL A 151 2.55 -7.50 -2.44
C VAL A 151 1.87 -8.85 -2.20
N ARG A 152 1.70 -9.68 -3.25
CA ARG A 152 1.16 -11.04 -3.13
C ARG A 152 2.22 -12.08 -2.78
N GLU A 153 3.48 -11.66 -2.71
CA GLU A 153 4.62 -12.52 -2.41
C GLU A 153 5.38 -11.97 -1.22
N GLU A 154 6.44 -12.67 -0.83
CA GLU A 154 7.33 -12.22 0.23
C GLU A 154 7.97 -10.87 -0.12
N LEU A 155 7.99 -9.99 0.86
CA LEU A 155 8.70 -8.74 0.82
C LEU A 155 9.41 -8.51 2.16
N THR A 156 10.57 -7.89 2.07
CA THR A 156 11.36 -7.46 3.21
C THR A 156 11.34 -5.94 3.24
N VAL A 157 10.89 -5.37 4.34
CA VAL A 157 11.02 -3.93 4.60
C VAL A 157 12.32 -3.71 5.35
N SER A 158 13.12 -2.73 4.92
CA SER A 158 14.38 -2.40 5.58
C SER A 158 14.53 -0.91 5.85
N TYR A 159 15.24 -0.60 6.92
CA TYR A 159 15.56 0.74 7.37
C TYR A 159 16.83 0.72 8.22
N GLN A 160 17.83 1.55 7.90
CA GLN A 160 19.09 1.65 8.65
C GLN A 160 19.78 0.30 8.94
N GLY A 161 19.76 -0.61 7.96
CA GLY A 161 20.35 -1.94 8.09
C GLY A 161 19.51 -2.94 8.90
N LEU A 162 18.40 -2.51 9.51
CA LEU A 162 17.39 -3.39 10.09
C LEU A 162 16.41 -3.84 9.02
N SER A 163 15.86 -5.04 9.18
CA SER A 163 14.91 -5.62 8.24
C SER A 163 13.73 -6.29 8.96
N SER A 164 12.61 -6.40 8.26
CA SER A 164 11.39 -7.05 8.72
C SER A 164 10.75 -7.83 7.58
N ASP A 165 10.62 -9.14 7.78
CA ASP A 165 9.93 -10.08 6.89
C ASP A 165 8.49 -10.37 7.39
N ALA A 166 7.95 -9.48 8.21
CA ALA A 166 6.65 -9.67 8.86
C ALA A 166 5.50 -9.82 7.86
N TRP A 167 5.69 -9.37 6.61
CA TRP A 167 4.72 -9.49 5.53
C TRP A 167 4.31 -10.93 5.20
N SER A 168 5.22 -11.89 5.38
CA SER A 168 4.98 -13.33 5.14
C SER A 168 3.71 -13.85 5.83
N ARG A 169 3.33 -13.26 6.98
CA ARG A 169 2.09 -13.60 7.71
C ARG A 169 0.84 -13.02 7.06
N SER A 170 0.91 -11.79 6.55
CA SER A 170 -0.20 -11.07 5.93
C SER A 170 -0.64 -11.70 4.63
N ILE A 171 0.28 -12.31 3.85
CA ILE A 171 -0.05 -12.99 2.57
C ILE A 171 -1.16 -14.02 2.78
N ARG A 172 -1.03 -14.90 3.79
CA ARG A 172 -2.04 -15.93 4.05
C ARG A 172 -3.40 -15.36 4.45
N LEU A 173 -3.41 -14.27 5.24
CA LEU A 173 -4.64 -13.60 5.64
C LEU A 173 -5.34 -12.97 4.45
N LEU A 174 -4.56 -12.35 3.55
CA LEU A 174 -5.05 -11.73 2.32
C LEU A 174 -5.67 -12.75 1.38
N ASP A 175 -5.03 -13.91 1.17
CA ASP A 175 -5.55 -14.95 0.29
C ASP A 175 -6.85 -15.56 0.83
N GLN A 176 -6.92 -15.82 2.14
CA GLN A 176 -8.14 -16.30 2.79
C GLN A 176 -9.27 -15.28 2.70
N GLU A 177 -8.98 -14.01 2.96
CA GLU A 177 -10.01 -12.97 2.88
C GLU A 177 -10.49 -12.76 1.46
N ARG A 178 -9.59 -12.83 0.47
CA ARG A 178 -9.95 -12.76 -0.95
C ARG A 178 -10.99 -13.81 -1.32
N ALA A 179 -10.79 -15.06 -0.90
CA ALA A 179 -11.76 -16.13 -1.13
C ALA A 179 -13.10 -15.86 -0.44
N ARG A 180 -13.08 -15.37 0.81
CA ARG A 180 -14.30 -15.03 1.56
C ARG A 180 -15.08 -13.88 0.93
N VAL A 181 -14.39 -12.83 0.50
CA VAL A 181 -15.01 -11.69 -0.18
C VAL A 181 -15.69 -12.14 -1.47
N LYS A 182 -15.00 -12.95 -2.30
CA LYS A 182 -15.59 -13.51 -3.53
C LYS A 182 -16.88 -14.29 -3.21
N ALA A 183 -16.87 -15.11 -2.17
CA ALA A 183 -18.06 -15.87 -1.75
C ALA A 183 -19.20 -14.97 -1.26
N ARG A 184 -18.92 -13.95 -0.44
CA ARG A 184 -19.94 -13.00 0.06
C ARG A 184 -20.58 -12.22 -1.08
N ALA A 185 -19.78 -11.70 -2.01
CA ALA A 185 -20.26 -10.95 -3.15
C ALA A 185 -21.14 -11.80 -4.08
N GLN A 186 -20.75 -13.06 -4.34
CA GLN A 186 -21.54 -14.00 -5.13
C GLN A 186 -22.89 -14.32 -4.47
N LEU A 187 -22.92 -14.46 -3.14
CA LEU A 187 -24.16 -14.72 -2.41
C LEU A 187 -25.15 -13.56 -2.52
N GLU A 188 -24.67 -12.32 -2.41
CA GLU A 188 -25.52 -11.13 -2.55
C GLU A 188 -26.03 -10.97 -3.98
N ALA A 189 -25.17 -11.13 -4.99
CA ALA A 189 -25.59 -11.11 -6.39
C ALA A 189 -26.68 -12.17 -6.70
N LYS A 190 -26.57 -13.37 -6.12
CA LYS A 190 -27.58 -14.41 -6.27
C LYS A 190 -28.91 -14.03 -5.61
N ARG A 191 -28.88 -13.41 -4.43
CA ARG A 191 -30.09 -12.91 -3.74
C ARG A 191 -30.81 -11.86 -4.57
N ASP A 192 -30.07 -10.89 -5.11
CA ASP A 192 -30.64 -9.82 -5.94
C ASP A 192 -31.26 -10.35 -7.25
N SER A 193 -30.69 -11.42 -7.81
CA SER A 193 -31.21 -12.05 -9.03
C SER A 193 -32.47 -12.90 -8.81
N GLY A 194 -32.69 -13.43 -7.60
CA GLY A 194 -33.87 -14.25 -7.26
C GLY A 194 -35.06 -13.44 -6.75
N ALA A 195 -34.88 -12.15 -6.51
CA ALA A 195 -35.93 -11.21 -6.10
C ALA A 195 -36.57 -10.46 -7.30
N ARG A 196 -36.24 -10.86 -8.54
CA ARG A 196 -36.77 -10.28 -9.79
C ARG A 196 -37.63 -11.27 -10.55
#